data_AF-W6MF54-F1
#
_entry.id   AF-W6MF54-F1
#
_cell.length_a   1.000
_cell.length_b   1.000
_cell.length_c   1.000
_cell.angle_alpha   90.00
_cell.angle_beta   90.00
_cell.angle_gamma   90.00
#
_symmetry.space_group_name_H-M   'P 1'
#
loop_
_entity.id
_entity.type
_entity.pdbx_description
1 polymer ?
#
loop_
_entity_poly.entity_id
_entity_poly.type
_entity_poly.pdbx_seq_one_letter_code
_entity_poly.pdbx_strand_id
1 'polypeptide(L)'
;MSEEEGDGAALPIQSFEKVRTHFPSARIKKLMQSDEEIGKVAQATPIVVGRALELFLCSLVEKSLDVAKNYGSRKIAPQHLIQAVSQNEEFDFCESIVEKYKSNK
;
A
#
# COMPACT_ATOMS: atom_id res chain seq x y z
N MET A 1 -39.16 1.73 -6.60
CA MET A 1 -37.95 0.89 -6.55
C MET A 1 -36.81 1.87 -6.70
N SER A 2 -36.22 2.26 -5.57
CA SER A 2 -35.20 3.29 -5.50
C SER A 2 -33.91 2.65 -6.01
N GLU A 3 -33.43 3.09 -7.16
CA GLU A 3 -32.10 2.74 -7.64
C GLU A 3 -31.12 3.51 -6.75
N GLU A 4 -30.55 2.82 -5.75
CA GLU A 4 -29.36 3.31 -5.07
C GLU A 4 -28.23 3.30 -6.11
N GLU A 5 -27.93 4.47 -6.68
CA GLU A 5 -26.63 4.73 -7.29
C GLU A 5 -25.57 4.52 -6.21
N GLY A 6 -24.96 3.35 -6.22
CA GLY A 6 -23.75 3.10 -5.46
C GLY A 6 -22.72 4.13 -5.87
N ASP A 7 -22.35 4.99 -4.91
CA ASP A 7 -21.20 5.88 -4.99
C ASP A 7 -19.97 5.03 -5.25
N GLY A 8 -19.68 4.83 -6.54
CA GLY A 8 -18.43 4.29 -7.02
C GLY A 8 -17.37 5.34 -6.77
N ALA A 9 -16.98 5.48 -5.49
CA ALA A 9 -15.87 6.32 -5.07
C ALA A 9 -14.63 5.80 -5.80
N ALA A 10 -14.35 6.40 -6.95
CA ALA A 10 -13.14 6.16 -7.69
C ALA A 10 -12.00 6.40 -6.70
N LEU A 11 -11.22 5.34 -6.43
CA LEU A 11 -9.96 5.48 -5.69
C LEU A 11 -9.21 6.68 -6.31
N PRO A 12 -8.62 7.59 -5.52
CA PRO A 12 -8.05 8.84 -6.02
C PRO A 12 -6.72 8.58 -6.74
N ILE A 13 -6.73 7.76 -7.80
CA ILE A 13 -5.60 7.47 -8.67
C ILE A 13 -5.11 8.75 -9.34
N GLN A 14 -6.02 9.71 -9.59
CA GLN A 14 -5.70 11.01 -10.20
C GLN A 14 -4.72 11.85 -9.36
N SER A 15 -4.68 11.67 -8.03
CA SER A 15 -3.82 12.46 -7.15
C SER A 15 -2.35 12.01 -7.17
N PHE A 16 -2.06 10.80 -7.66
CA PHE A 16 -0.73 10.20 -7.59
C PHE A 16 0.05 10.22 -8.91
N GLU A 17 -0.46 10.88 -9.96
CA GLU A 17 0.27 11.06 -11.21
C GLU A 17 1.66 11.72 -11.02
N LYS A 18 1.82 12.52 -9.96
CA LYS A 18 3.06 13.24 -9.65
C LYS A 18 3.99 12.52 -8.66
N VAL A 19 3.75 11.25 -8.34
CA VAL A 19 4.71 10.48 -7.53
C VAL A 19 6.04 10.39 -8.29
N ARG A 20 7.06 11.07 -7.76
CA ARG A 20 8.41 11.18 -8.36
C ARG A 20 9.37 10.09 -7.93
N THR A 21 9.00 9.29 -6.94
CA THR A 21 9.79 8.13 -6.55
C THR A 21 9.74 7.12 -7.69
N HIS A 22 10.89 6.64 -8.15
CA HIS A 22 10.97 5.60 -9.15
C HIS A 22 11.80 4.44 -8.58
N PHE A 23 11.14 3.32 -8.31
CA PHE A 23 11.83 2.14 -7.82
C PHE A 23 12.70 1.53 -8.93
N PRO A 24 13.98 1.19 -8.67
CA PRO A 24 14.83 0.59 -9.69
C PRO A 24 14.27 -0.74 -10.17
N SER A 25 13.98 -0.86 -11.47
CA SER A 25 13.42 -2.07 -12.09
C SER A 25 14.28 -3.31 -11.82
N ALA A 26 15.61 -3.17 -11.76
CA ALA A 26 16.53 -4.26 -11.43
C ALA A 26 16.36 -4.78 -9.98
N ARG A 27 16.02 -3.90 -9.03
CA ARG A 27 15.79 -4.29 -7.63
C ARG A 27 14.45 -5.02 -7.49
N ILE A 28 13.42 -4.53 -8.17
CA ILE A 28 12.11 -5.19 -8.22
C ILE A 28 12.26 -6.57 -8.87
N LYS A 29 12.94 -6.67 -10.02
CA LYS A 29 13.21 -7.94 -10.68
C LYS A 29 13.93 -8.93 -9.75
N LYS A 30 14.95 -8.47 -9.01
CA LYS A 30 15.67 -9.33 -8.06
C LYS A 30 14.78 -9.80 -6.91
N LEU A 31 13.86 -8.97 -6.42
CA LEU A 31 12.90 -9.34 -5.38
C LEU A 31 11.86 -10.34 -5.92
N MET A 32 11.36 -10.14 -7.14
CA MET A 32 10.44 -11.10 -7.77
C MET A 32 11.11 -12.47 -7.95
N GLN A 33 12.35 -12.49 -8.43
CA GLN A 33 13.10 -13.74 -8.66
C GLN A 33 13.73 -14.33 -7.39
N SER A 34 13.46 -13.80 -6.19
CA SER A 34 13.77 -14.53 -4.96
C SER A 34 12.75 -15.63 -4.68
N ASP A 35 11.59 -15.57 -5.33
CA ASP A 35 10.65 -16.68 -5.42
C ASP A 35 11.14 -17.65 -6.49
N GLU A 36 11.39 -18.91 -6.10
CA GLU A 36 11.95 -19.95 -6.96
C GLU A 36 11.00 -20.35 -8.10
N GLU A 37 9.70 -20.11 -7.93
CA GLU A 37 8.68 -20.40 -8.95
C GLU A 37 8.66 -19.33 -10.06
N ILE A 38 9.33 -18.19 -9.86
CA ILE A 38 9.38 -17.08 -10.83
C ILE A 38 10.60 -17.21 -11.74
N GLY A 39 10.36 -17.68 -12.96
CA GLY A 39 11.36 -17.79 -14.03
C GLY A 39 11.74 -16.47 -14.71
N LYS A 40 11.68 -16.45 -16.05
CA LYS A 40 12.03 -15.24 -16.84
C LYS A 40 10.90 -14.20 -16.76
N VAL A 41 11.28 -12.96 -16.45
CA VAL A 41 10.36 -11.82 -16.34
C VAL A 41 10.56 -10.85 -17.51
N ALA A 42 9.46 -10.41 -18.14
CA ALA A 42 9.49 -9.41 -19.20
C ALA A 42 9.95 -8.04 -18.68
N GLN A 43 10.57 -7.20 -19.51
CA GLN A 43 11.12 -5.90 -19.09
C GLN A 43 10.05 -4.94 -18.56
N ALA A 44 8.82 -5.01 -19.08
CA ALA A 44 7.72 -4.16 -18.65
C ALA A 44 7.20 -4.53 -17.24
N THR A 45 7.29 -5.79 -16.83
CA THR A 45 6.67 -6.27 -15.59
C THR A 45 7.24 -5.59 -14.34
N PRO A 46 8.56 -5.48 -14.13
CA PRO A 46 9.10 -4.77 -12.95
C PRO A 46 8.76 -3.28 -12.94
N ILE A 47 8.57 -2.66 -14.11
CA ILE A 47 8.21 -1.24 -14.22
C ILE A 47 6.78 -1.03 -13.71
N VAL A 48 5.83 -1.85 -14.17
CA VAL A 48 4.43 -1.79 -13.73
C VAL A 48 4.29 -2.13 -12.24
N VAL A 49 5.03 -3.14 -11.77
CA VAL A 49 5.07 -3.47 -10.33
C VAL A 49 5.62 -2.31 -9.50
N GLY A 50 6.64 -1.60 -10.01
CA GLY A 50 7.15 -0.39 -9.36
C GLY A 50 6.09 0.68 -9.21
N ARG A 51 5.28 0.90 -10.27
CA ARG A 51 4.16 1.83 -10.21
C ARG A 51 3.05 1.40 -9.26
N ALA A 52 2.73 0.10 -9.22
CA ALA A 52 1.77 -0.45 -8.27
C ALA A 52 2.26 -0.28 -6.83
N LEU A 53 3.56 -0.49 -6.57
CA LEU A 53 4.17 -0.29 -5.26
C LEU A 53 4.09 1.17 -4.79
N GLU A 54 4.31 2.13 -5.70
CA GLU A 54 4.11 3.56 -5.40
C GLU A 54 2.68 3.86 -4.95
N LEU A 55 1.68 3.38 -5.71
CA LEU A 55 0.27 3.57 -5.39
C LEU A 55 -0.12 2.88 -4.08
N PHE A 56 0.41 1.68 -3.83
CA PHE A 56 0.21 0.97 -2.57
C PHE A 56 0.76 1.76 -1.38
N LEU A 57 1.99 2.28 -1.46
CA LEU A 57 2.58 3.07 -0.37
C LEU A 57 1.79 4.35 -0.12
N CYS A 58 1.33 5.03 -1.17
CA CYS A 58 0.46 6.20 -1.05
C CYS A 58 -0.83 5.84 -0.29
N SER A 59 -1.55 4.80 -0.72
CA SER A 59 -2.78 4.34 -0.06
C SER A 59 -2.54 4.00 1.42
N LEU A 60 -1.49 3.23 1.71
CA LEU A 60 -1.15 2.84 3.09
C LEU A 60 -0.87 4.06 3.97
N VAL A 61 -0.11 5.03 3.46
CA VAL A 61 0.21 6.27 4.19
C VAL A 61 -1.04 7.13 4.41
N GLU A 62 -1.93 7.23 3.43
CA GLU A 62 -3.19 7.98 3.56
C GLU A 62 -4.10 7.36 4.63
N LYS A 63 -4.33 6.04 4.58
CA LYS A 63 -5.12 5.35 5.61
C LYS A 63 -4.49 5.50 7.00
N SER A 64 -3.17 5.41 7.09
CA SER A 64 -2.43 5.64 8.35
C SER A 64 -2.53 7.08 8.85
N LEU A 65 -2.59 8.04 7.94
CA LEU A 65 -2.78 9.45 8.26
C LEU A 65 -4.19 9.71 8.79
N ASP A 66 -5.21 9.10 8.19
CA ASP A 66 -6.60 9.23 8.64
C ASP A 66 -6.78 8.64 10.05
N VAL A 67 -6.17 7.49 10.33
CA VAL A 67 -6.07 6.97 11.69
C VAL A 67 -5.37 7.99 12.60
N ALA A 68 -4.19 8.49 12.24
CA ALA A 68 -3.46 9.45 13.06
C ALA A 68 -4.29 10.72 13.38
N LYS A 69 -5.02 11.26 12.39
CA LYS A 69 -5.92 12.41 12.55
C LYS A 69 -7.06 12.11 13.52
N ASN A 70 -7.65 10.92 13.45
CA ASN A 70 -8.71 10.50 14.38
C ASN A 70 -8.23 10.44 15.84
N TYR A 71 -6.93 10.20 16.06
CA TYR A 71 -6.28 10.27 17.37
C TYR A 71 -5.77 11.69 17.73
N GLY A 72 -6.06 12.70 16.92
CA GLY A 72 -5.56 14.07 17.12
C GLY A 72 -4.06 14.23 16.91
N SER A 73 -3.39 13.25 16.28
CA SER A 73 -1.96 13.28 16.02
C SER A 73 -1.64 13.93 14.68
N ARG A 74 -0.59 14.76 14.67
CA ARG A 74 0.02 15.31 13.44
C ARG A 74 1.17 14.45 12.90
N LYS A 75 1.46 13.31 13.54
CA LYS A 75 2.53 12.38 13.19
C LYS A 75 1.98 10.96 13.05
N ILE A 76 2.40 10.27 12.00
CA ILE A 76 2.16 8.84 11.85
C ILE A 76 3.15 8.09 12.75
N ALA A 77 2.63 7.24 13.64
CA ALA A 77 3.39 6.38 14.53
C ALA A 77 3.08 4.91 14.18
N PRO A 78 3.90 3.94 14.61
CA PRO A 78 3.71 2.53 14.27
C PRO A 78 2.30 2.00 14.58
N GLN A 79 1.71 2.42 15.69
CA GLN A 79 0.35 2.08 16.08
C GLN A 79 -0.72 2.51 15.05
N HIS A 80 -0.54 3.65 14.36
CA HIS A 80 -1.47 4.11 13.34
C HIS A 80 -1.39 3.24 12.07
N LEU A 81 -0.19 2.78 11.71
CA LEU A 81 0.02 1.83 10.61
C LEU A 81 -0.61 0.47 10.92
N ILE A 82 -0.37 -0.05 12.12
CA ILE A 82 -0.95 -1.32 12.58
C ILE A 82 -2.48 -1.26 12.50
N GLN A 83 -3.08 -0.18 12.98
CA GLN A 83 -4.51 0.00 12.95
C GLN A 83 -5.05 0.22 11.53
N ALA A 84 -4.34 0.96 10.68
CA ALA A 84 -4.73 1.13 9.29
C ALA A 84 -4.73 -0.22 8.54
N VAL A 85 -3.74 -1.09 8.76
CA VAL A 85 -3.74 -2.44 8.20
C VAL A 85 -4.94 -3.24 8.71
N SER A 86 -5.18 -3.24 10.02
CA SER A 86 -6.28 -4.01 10.63
C SER A 86 -7.69 -3.54 10.25
N GLN A 87 -7.84 -2.30 9.82
CA GLN A 87 -9.15 -1.73 9.44
C GLN A 87 -9.45 -1.83 7.93
N ASN A 88 -8.49 -2.26 7.10
CA ASN A 88 -8.66 -2.30 5.64
C ASN A 88 -8.29 -3.70 5.13
N GLU A 89 -9.29 -4.48 4.69
CA GLU A 89 -9.11 -5.87 4.19
C GLU A 89 -8.13 -5.98 3.02
N GLU A 90 -8.04 -4.95 2.17
CA GLU A 90 -7.06 -4.88 1.07
C GLU A 90 -5.61 -4.95 1.55
N PHE A 91 -5.34 -4.71 2.83
CA PHE A 91 -4.02 -4.79 3.45
C PHE A 91 -3.78 -6.07 4.26
N ASP A 92 -4.65 -7.09 4.18
CA ASP A 92 -4.52 -8.34 4.96
C ASP A 92 -3.13 -9.02 4.79
N PHE A 93 -2.54 -8.92 3.59
CA PHE A 93 -1.19 -9.42 3.31
C PHE A 93 -0.09 -8.79 4.18
N CYS A 94 -0.36 -7.64 4.82
CA CYS A 94 0.53 -6.96 5.75
C CYS A 94 0.34 -7.37 7.22
N GLU A 95 -0.73 -8.07 7.60
CA GLU A 95 -1.05 -8.38 9.01
C GLU A 95 0.10 -9.09 9.72
N SER A 96 0.62 -10.15 9.11
CA SER A 96 1.75 -10.92 9.66
C SER A 96 3.05 -10.10 9.81
N ILE A 97 3.18 -9.02 9.04
CA ILE A 97 4.33 -8.11 9.10
C ILE A 97 4.13 -7.13 10.26
N VAL A 98 2.96 -6.52 10.37
CA VAL A 98 2.68 -5.50 11.41
C VAL A 98 2.51 -6.10 12.79
N GLU A 99 2.11 -7.36 12.90
CA GLU A 99 1.99 -8.08 14.16
C GLU A 99 3.30 -8.10 14.96
N LYS A 100 4.44 -8.19 14.27
CA LYS A 100 5.79 -8.12 14.89
C LYS A 100 6.05 -6.82 15.64
N TYR A 101 5.28 -5.78 15.33
CA TYR A 101 5.42 -4.44 15.93
C TYR A 101 4.30 -4.11 16.93
N LYS A 102 3.32 -5.02 17.14
CA LYS A 102 2.25 -4.86 18.16
C LYS A 102 2.80 -4.93 19.60
N SER A 103 4.00 -5.50 19.81
CA SER A 103 4.52 -5.89 21.14
C SER A 103 5.60 -4.99 21.77
N ASN A 104 5.85 -3.77 21.28
CA ASN A 104 6.83 -2.86 21.91
C ASN A 104 6.27 -2.12 23.15
N LYS A 105 5.85 -2.87 24.18
CA LYS A 105 5.59 -2.35 25.52
C LYS A 105 6.59 -2.90 26.53
#